data_AF-A0A1X7IWK9-F1
#
_entry.id   AF-A0A1X7IWK9-F1
#
_cell.length_a   1.000
_cell.length_b   1.000
_cell.length_c   1.000
_cell.angle_alpha   90.00
_cell.angle_beta   90.00
_cell.angle_gamma   90.00
#
_symmetry.space_group_name_H-M   'P 1'
#
loop_
_entity.id
_entity.type
_entity.pdbx_description
1 polymer ?
#
loop_
_entity_poly.entity_id
_entity_poly.type
_entity_poly.pdbx_seq_one_letter_code
_entity_poly.pdbx_strand_id
1 'polypeptide(L)'
;MKMIRIITLLSLGLFCQITLAQETSVPVTPVENTEQMEQDKILREAKEAKEIQKKVKKAEREAQKAEKAQNKAEKELKKREKLSSDIDSKRRSIAKDEKKITKIQEKMMKDEKKGKLSPLAIEKLNQKMDKLQKSIEKDREKLMRLQDKQ
;
A
#
# COMPACT_ATOMS: atom_id res chain seq x y z
N MET A 1 -6.64 -82.48 -11.92
CA MET A 1 -7.86 -81.63 -11.96
C MET A 1 -7.58 -80.17 -12.39
N LYS A 2 -6.74 -79.93 -13.42
CA LYS A 2 -6.51 -78.58 -13.97
C LYS A 2 -7.11 -78.38 -15.36
N MET A 3 -7.32 -79.44 -16.13
CA MET A 3 -7.89 -79.35 -17.50
C MET A 3 -9.42 -79.15 -17.53
N ILE A 4 -10.15 -79.67 -16.54
CA ILE A 4 -11.63 -79.52 -16.45
C ILE A 4 -12.04 -78.06 -16.18
N ARG A 5 -11.18 -77.27 -15.51
CA ARG A 5 -11.41 -75.83 -15.26
C ARG A 5 -11.11 -74.94 -16.45
N ILE A 6 -10.31 -75.39 -17.41
CA ILE A 6 -9.97 -74.63 -18.63
C ILE A 6 -11.09 -74.77 -19.66
N ILE A 7 -11.70 -75.95 -19.78
CA ILE A 7 -12.80 -76.21 -20.72
C ILE A 7 -14.07 -75.46 -20.31
N THR A 8 -14.33 -75.30 -19.01
CA THR A 8 -15.48 -74.53 -18.49
C THR A 8 -15.30 -73.01 -18.63
N LEU A 9 -14.06 -72.51 -18.66
CA LEU A 9 -13.76 -71.09 -18.89
C LEU A 9 -13.84 -70.72 -20.38
N LEU A 10 -13.52 -71.65 -21.28
CA LEU A 10 -13.60 -71.45 -22.73
C LEU A 10 -15.06 -71.44 -23.23
N SER A 11 -15.95 -72.25 -22.62
CA SER A 11 -17.38 -72.31 -22.99
C SER A 11 -18.19 -71.10 -22.55
N LEU A 12 -17.74 -70.37 -21.51
CA LEU A 12 -18.38 -69.11 -21.07
C LEU A 12 -18.01 -67.91 -21.96
N GLY A 13 -16.85 -67.97 -22.64
CA GLY A 13 -16.39 -66.91 -23.55
C GLY A 13 -17.09 -66.91 -24.91
N LEU A 14 -17.63 -68.05 -25.37
CA LEU A 14 -18.29 -68.15 -26.67
C LEU A 14 -19.78 -67.76 -26.65
N PHE A 15 -20.43 -67.78 -25.49
CA PHE A 15 -21.85 -67.40 -25.36
C PHE A 15 -22.09 -65.88 -25.28
N CYS A 16 -21.03 -65.08 -25.08
CA CYS A 16 -21.15 -63.63 -24.92
C CYS A 16 -21.05 -62.85 -26.25
N GLN A 17 -20.84 -63.53 -27.39
CA GLN A 17 -20.69 -62.91 -28.71
C GLN A 17 -21.99 -62.96 -29.55
N ILE A 18 -23.07 -63.58 -29.05
CA ILE A 18 -24.33 -63.75 -29.81
C ILE A 18 -25.37 -62.65 -29.48
N THR A 19 -25.13 -61.82 -28.46
CA THR A 19 -26.06 -60.73 -28.05
C THR A 19 -25.72 -59.34 -28.61
N LEU A 20 -24.74 -59.21 -29.51
CA LEU A 20 -24.38 -57.94 -30.17
C LEU A 20 -24.91 -57.80 -31.60
N ALA A 21 -25.63 -58.80 -32.11
CA ALA A 21 -26.25 -58.78 -33.44
C ALA A 21 -27.77 -58.63 -33.33
N GLN A 22 -28.21 -57.50 -32.77
CA GLN A 22 -29.57 -57.01 -33.00
C GLN A 22 -29.47 -55.71 -33.79
N GLU A 23 -29.70 -55.86 -35.09
CA GLU A 23 -30.07 -54.79 -35.99
C GLU A 23 -31.29 -54.06 -35.41
N THR A 24 -31.28 -52.72 -35.39
CA THR A 24 -32.37 -51.90 -35.95
C THR A 24 -32.05 -50.40 -35.89
N SER A 25 -32.39 -49.77 -37.00
CA SER A 25 -32.58 -48.33 -37.23
C SER A 25 -31.38 -47.41 -37.03
N VAL A 26 -30.81 -47.01 -38.16
CA VAL A 26 -30.22 -45.68 -38.34
C VAL A 26 -31.35 -44.65 -38.18
N PRO A 27 -31.37 -43.79 -37.15
CA PRO A 27 -32.08 -42.53 -37.28
C PRO A 27 -31.14 -41.57 -38.01
N VAL A 28 -31.62 -41.14 -39.18
CA VAL A 28 -31.10 -40.03 -39.97
C VAL A 28 -30.70 -38.89 -39.03
N THR A 29 -29.44 -38.49 -39.08
CA THR A 29 -28.93 -37.29 -38.42
C THR A 29 -29.74 -36.07 -38.84
N PRO A 30 -30.40 -35.33 -37.93
CA PRO A 30 -30.70 -33.93 -38.19
C PRO A 30 -29.39 -33.18 -37.94
N VAL A 31 -28.66 -32.86 -39.02
CA VAL A 31 -27.43 -32.05 -38.98
C VAL A 31 -27.65 -30.71 -38.24
N GLU A 32 -28.89 -30.22 -38.16
CA GLU A 32 -29.30 -29.03 -37.38
C GLU A 32 -29.17 -29.18 -35.85
N ASN A 33 -29.25 -30.39 -35.27
CA ASN A 33 -29.23 -30.57 -33.81
C ASN A 33 -27.81 -30.48 -33.21
N THR A 34 -26.78 -30.85 -33.98
CA THR A 34 -25.39 -30.79 -33.54
C THR A 34 -24.88 -29.35 -33.54
N GLU A 35 -25.23 -28.57 -34.57
CA GLU A 35 -24.89 -27.15 -34.67
C GLU A 35 -25.58 -26.31 -33.58
N GLN A 36 -26.84 -26.61 -33.23
CA GLN A 36 -27.55 -25.94 -32.14
C GLN A 36 -26.95 -26.25 -30.76
N MET A 37 -26.54 -27.50 -30.49
CA MET A 37 -25.86 -27.86 -29.24
C MET A 37 -24.46 -27.24 -29.12
N GLU A 38 -23.73 -27.11 -30.23
CA GLU A 38 -22.44 -26.40 -30.26
C GLU A 38 -22.62 -24.90 -30.04
N GLN A 39 -23.62 -24.28 -30.67
CA GLN A 39 -23.96 -22.87 -30.44
C GLN A 39 -24.37 -22.61 -28.98
N ASP A 40 -25.14 -23.51 -28.36
CA ASP A 40 -25.51 -23.40 -26.95
C ASP A 40 -24.32 -23.56 -25.99
N LYS A 41 -23.36 -24.45 -26.31
CA LYS A 41 -22.10 -24.58 -25.55
C LYS A 41 -21.26 -23.31 -25.67
N ILE A 42 -21.08 -22.79 -26.88
CA ILE A 42 -20.36 -21.53 -27.13
C ILE A 42 -21.03 -20.37 -26.38
N LEU A 43 -22.37 -20.32 -26.35
CA LEU A 43 -23.13 -19.30 -25.62
C LEU A 43 -22.95 -19.41 -24.10
N ARG A 44 -22.93 -20.63 -23.55
CA ARG A 44 -22.69 -20.89 -22.12
C ARG A 44 -21.26 -20.53 -21.72
N GLU A 45 -20.27 -20.96 -22.49
CA GLU A 45 -18.86 -20.61 -22.29
C GLU A 45 -18.64 -19.09 -22.40
N ALA A 46 -19.30 -18.42 -23.36
CA ALA A 46 -19.25 -16.96 -23.47
C ALA A 46 -19.89 -16.25 -22.28
N LYS A 47 -20.95 -16.82 -21.67
CA LYS A 47 -21.57 -16.28 -20.44
C LYS A 47 -20.65 -16.50 -19.22
N GLU A 48 -20.05 -17.67 -19.09
CA GLU A 48 -19.11 -17.98 -18.01
C GLU A 48 -17.85 -17.12 -18.10
N ALA A 49 -17.28 -16.97 -19.30
CA ALA A 49 -16.16 -16.07 -19.55
C ALA A 49 -16.51 -14.61 -19.22
N LYS A 50 -17.73 -14.15 -19.55
CA LYS A 50 -18.21 -12.80 -19.17
C LYS A 50 -18.35 -12.65 -17.65
N GLU A 51 -18.86 -13.65 -16.94
CA GLU A 51 -19.00 -13.60 -15.48
C GLU A 51 -17.63 -13.65 -14.78
N ILE A 52 -16.70 -14.47 -15.26
CA ILE A 52 -15.31 -14.49 -14.78
C ILE A 52 -14.66 -13.12 -15.04
N GLN A 53 -14.81 -12.55 -16.24
CA GLN A 53 -14.26 -11.23 -16.56
C GLN A 53 -14.86 -10.13 -15.67
N LYS A 54 -16.16 -10.19 -15.35
CA LYS A 54 -16.80 -9.27 -14.40
C LYS A 54 -16.24 -9.43 -12.99
N LYS A 55 -16.02 -10.65 -12.52
CA LYS A 55 -15.42 -10.94 -11.21
C LYS A 55 -13.98 -10.42 -11.12
N VAL A 56 -13.16 -10.67 -12.15
CA VAL A 56 -11.79 -10.16 -12.24
C VAL A 56 -11.79 -8.62 -12.26
N LYS A 57 -12.63 -7.99 -13.09
CA LYS A 57 -12.76 -6.52 -13.12
C LYS A 57 -13.23 -5.93 -11.79
N LYS A 58 -14.10 -6.62 -11.05
CA LYS A 58 -14.52 -6.19 -9.70
C LYS A 58 -13.36 -6.30 -8.71
N ALA A 59 -12.67 -7.43 -8.67
CA ALA A 59 -11.52 -7.65 -7.80
C ALA A 59 -10.38 -6.65 -8.09
N GLU A 60 -10.09 -6.37 -9.36
CA GLU A 60 -9.09 -5.37 -9.76
C GLU A 60 -9.48 -3.96 -9.31
N ARG A 61 -10.76 -3.58 -9.47
CA ARG A 61 -11.25 -2.28 -8.99
C ARG A 61 -11.20 -2.16 -7.48
N GLU A 62 -11.50 -3.22 -6.75
CA GLU A 62 -11.42 -3.27 -5.28
C GLU A 62 -9.97 -3.17 -4.80
N ALA A 63 -9.05 -3.93 -5.42
CA ALA A 63 -7.62 -3.84 -5.15
C ALA A 63 -7.10 -2.42 -5.42
N GLN A 64 -7.45 -1.82 -6.57
CA GLN A 64 -7.03 -0.46 -6.90
C GLN A 64 -7.59 0.59 -5.93
N LYS A 65 -8.83 0.41 -5.44
CA LYS A 65 -9.41 1.30 -4.41
C LYS A 65 -8.69 1.15 -3.08
N ALA A 66 -8.39 -0.07 -2.67
CA ALA A 66 -7.66 -0.36 -1.44
C ALA A 66 -6.23 0.24 -1.50
N GLU A 67 -5.51 0.04 -2.61
CA GLU A 67 -4.18 0.61 -2.82
C GLU A 67 -4.21 2.15 -2.80
N LYS A 68 -5.20 2.77 -3.48
CA LYS A 68 -5.39 4.23 -3.43
C LYS A 68 -5.67 4.72 -2.01
N ALA A 69 -6.44 3.98 -1.21
CA ALA A 69 -6.72 4.34 0.18
C ALA A 69 -5.47 4.23 1.05
N GLN A 70 -4.71 3.14 0.93
CA GLN A 70 -3.44 2.97 1.64
C GLN A 70 -2.43 4.06 1.27
N ASN A 71 -2.25 4.32 -0.03
CA ASN A 71 -1.36 5.36 -0.53
C ASN A 71 -1.76 6.76 -0.04
N LYS A 72 -3.06 7.05 0.10
CA LYS A 72 -3.53 8.32 0.70
C LYS A 72 -3.20 8.39 2.19
N ALA A 73 -3.51 7.34 2.94
CA ALA A 73 -3.23 7.26 4.36
C ALA A 73 -1.72 7.40 4.65
N GLU A 74 -0.86 6.71 3.89
CA GLU A 74 0.59 6.83 4.04
C GLU A 74 1.09 8.25 3.72
N LYS A 75 0.56 8.88 2.67
CA LYS A 75 0.90 10.27 2.33
C LYS A 75 0.48 11.25 3.43
N GLU A 76 -0.68 11.04 4.05
CA GLU A 76 -1.15 11.87 5.16
C GLU A 76 -0.30 11.68 6.41
N LEU A 77 0.04 10.45 6.77
CA LEU A 77 0.96 10.15 7.87
C LEU A 77 2.33 10.80 7.63
N LYS A 78 2.93 10.62 6.44
CA LYS A 78 4.20 11.27 6.09
C LYS A 78 4.14 12.80 6.15
N LYS A 79 3.01 13.41 5.78
CA LYS A 79 2.82 14.86 5.91
C LYS A 79 2.78 15.29 7.38
N ARG A 80 2.05 14.56 8.24
CA ARG A 80 1.99 14.83 9.69
C ARG A 80 3.34 14.66 10.36
N GLU A 81 4.07 13.59 10.04
CA GLU A 81 5.42 13.35 10.56
C GLU A 81 6.39 14.46 10.16
N LYS A 82 6.36 14.89 8.88
CA LYS A 82 7.17 16.02 8.42
C LYS A 82 6.84 17.31 9.16
N LEU A 83 5.55 17.63 9.32
CA LEU A 83 5.11 18.79 10.09
C LEU A 83 5.59 18.74 11.53
N SER A 84 5.43 17.60 12.20
CA SER A 84 5.92 17.41 13.57
C SER A 84 7.44 17.56 13.67
N SER A 85 8.19 17.00 12.72
CA SER A 85 9.65 17.12 12.66
C SER A 85 10.09 18.57 12.45
N ASP A 86 9.40 19.31 11.58
CA ASP A 86 9.68 20.73 11.33
C ASP A 86 9.41 21.60 12.57
N ILE A 87 8.30 21.33 13.27
CA ILE A 87 7.95 21.96 14.55
C ILE A 87 9.05 21.71 15.58
N ASP A 88 9.48 20.45 15.74
CA ASP A 88 10.51 20.09 16.70
C ASP A 88 11.86 20.71 16.35
N SER A 89 12.23 20.74 15.08
CA SER A 89 13.45 21.39 14.59
C SER A 89 13.45 22.88 14.93
N LYS A 90 12.32 23.57 14.75
CA LYS A 90 12.17 24.98 15.10
C LYS A 90 12.23 25.23 16.60
N ARG A 91 11.53 24.42 17.41
CA ARG A 91 11.60 24.49 18.88
C ARG A 91 13.03 24.31 19.39
N ARG A 92 13.77 23.32 18.86
CA ARG A 92 15.18 23.10 19.22
C ARG A 92 16.08 24.27 18.81
N SER A 93 15.81 24.90 17.67
CA SER A 93 16.60 26.04 17.19
C SER A 93 16.43 27.25 18.10
N ILE A 94 15.17 27.56 18.46
CA ILE A 94 14.83 28.60 19.45
C ILE A 94 15.54 28.32 20.79
N ALA A 95 15.40 27.11 21.35
CA ALA A 95 16.02 26.77 22.62
C ALA A 95 17.56 26.87 22.60
N LYS A 96 18.19 26.53 21.47
CA LYS A 96 19.66 26.69 21.30
C LYS A 96 20.07 28.16 21.31
N ASP A 97 19.33 29.02 20.63
CA ASP A 97 19.64 30.45 20.59
C ASP A 97 19.34 31.15 21.91
N GLU A 98 18.24 30.80 22.59
CA GLU A 98 17.93 31.25 23.96
C GLU A 98 19.06 30.88 24.92
N LYS A 99 19.55 29.63 24.87
CA LYS A 99 20.69 29.20 25.68
C LYS A 99 21.98 29.97 25.38
N LYS A 100 22.20 30.39 24.12
CA LYS A 100 23.35 31.25 23.78
C LYS A 100 23.19 32.64 24.39
N ILE A 101 21.99 33.23 24.34
CA ILE A 101 21.69 34.52 24.98
C ILE A 101 21.97 34.45 26.48
N THR A 102 21.44 33.45 27.18
CA THR A 102 21.67 33.28 28.63
C THR A 102 23.16 33.17 28.95
N LYS A 103 23.92 32.37 28.18
CA LYS A 103 25.38 32.27 28.36
C LYS A 103 26.11 33.59 28.13
N ILE A 104 25.68 34.39 27.16
CA ILE A 104 26.26 35.72 26.91
C ILE A 104 25.94 36.65 28.08
N GLN A 105 24.68 36.69 28.52
CA GLN A 105 24.24 37.51 29.66
C GLN A 105 25.00 37.15 30.95
N GLU A 106 25.14 35.86 31.26
CA GLU A 106 25.89 35.39 32.43
C GLU A 106 27.37 35.81 32.39
N LYS A 107 28.01 35.68 31.21
CA LYS A 107 29.40 36.12 31.03
C LYS A 107 29.52 37.63 31.16
N MET A 108 28.62 38.37 30.54
CA MET A 108 28.58 39.82 30.58
C MET A 108 28.44 40.32 32.02
N MET A 109 27.47 39.81 32.78
CA MET A 109 27.30 40.17 34.20
C MET A 109 28.54 39.84 35.05
N LYS A 110 29.20 38.71 34.79
CA LYS A 110 30.43 38.32 35.53
C LYS A 110 31.59 39.23 35.21
N ASP A 111 31.78 39.60 33.96
CA ASP A 111 32.89 40.45 33.52
C ASP A 111 32.66 41.93 33.89
N GLU A 112 31.41 42.37 33.92
CA GLU A 112 30.99 43.71 34.32
C GLU A 112 31.24 43.92 35.82
N LYS A 113 30.83 42.95 36.66
CA LYS A 113 31.16 42.92 38.10
C LYS A 113 32.66 42.94 38.37
N LYS A 114 33.48 42.40 37.46
CA LYS A 114 34.95 42.41 37.54
C LYS A 114 35.59 43.67 36.96
N GLY A 115 34.81 44.60 36.41
CA GLY A 115 35.33 45.80 35.74
C GLY A 115 36.12 45.50 34.45
N LYS A 116 35.97 44.31 33.85
CA LYS A 116 36.73 43.88 32.67
C LYS A 116 36.08 44.27 31.34
N LEU A 117 34.86 44.78 31.38
CA LEU A 117 34.09 45.13 30.18
C LEU A 117 34.29 46.61 29.82
N SER A 118 34.88 46.83 28.64
CA SER A 118 34.89 48.14 27.98
C SER A 118 33.51 48.45 27.38
N PRO A 119 33.08 49.72 27.29
CA PRO A 119 31.83 50.11 26.65
C PRO A 119 31.65 49.53 25.23
N LEU A 120 32.72 49.51 24.43
CA LEU A 120 32.70 48.94 23.08
C LEU A 120 32.47 47.42 23.09
N ALA A 121 32.99 46.72 24.10
CA ALA A 121 32.80 45.28 24.25
C ALA A 121 31.35 44.96 24.65
N ILE A 122 30.74 45.77 25.53
CA ILE A 122 29.32 45.67 25.88
C ILE A 122 28.46 45.84 24.63
N GLU A 123 28.73 46.86 23.82
CA GLU A 123 27.98 47.09 22.59
C GLU A 123 28.07 45.89 21.62
N LYS A 124 29.26 45.32 21.42
CA LYS A 124 29.43 44.13 20.57
C LYS A 124 28.67 42.90 21.11
N LEU A 125 28.61 42.72 22.43
CA LEU A 125 27.84 41.63 23.03
C LEU A 125 26.33 41.86 22.87
N ASN A 126 25.87 43.09 23.08
CA ASN A 126 24.49 43.48 22.85
C ASN A 126 24.08 43.25 21.40
N GLN A 127 24.88 43.68 20.42
CA GLN A 127 24.62 43.42 19.00
C GLN A 127 24.52 41.92 18.67
N LYS A 128 25.31 41.07 19.34
CA LYS A 128 25.21 39.61 19.18
C LYS A 128 23.90 39.06 19.77
N MET A 129 23.51 39.52 20.96
CA MET A 129 22.23 39.14 21.57
C MET A 129 21.06 39.60 20.71
N ASP A 130 21.13 40.80 20.16
CA ASP A 130 20.11 41.41 19.31
C ASP A 130 19.89 40.59 18.02
N LYS A 131 20.98 40.13 17.40
CA LYS A 131 20.94 39.20 16.25
C LYS A 131 20.28 37.86 16.60
N LEU A 132 20.57 37.31 17.77
CA LEU A 132 19.98 36.06 18.25
C LEU A 132 18.48 36.25 18.60
N GLN A 133 18.11 37.38 19.18
CA GLN A 133 16.70 37.69 19.45
C GLN A 133 15.90 37.80 18.16
N LYS A 134 16.45 38.47 17.13
CA LYS A 134 15.84 38.55 15.80
C LYS A 134 15.74 37.18 15.11
N SER A 135 16.71 36.28 15.29
CA SER A 135 16.60 34.90 14.76
C SER A 135 15.50 34.11 15.48
N ILE A 136 15.45 34.20 16.82
CA ILE A 136 14.42 33.57 17.64
C ILE A 136 13.02 34.06 17.25
N GLU A 137 12.83 35.36 17.05
CA GLU A 137 11.54 35.94 16.68
C GLU A 137 11.05 35.39 15.33
N LYS A 138 11.93 35.35 14.32
CA LYS A 138 11.61 34.75 13.01
C LYS A 138 11.29 33.26 13.11
N ASP A 139 12.00 32.53 13.97
CA ASP A 139 11.73 31.11 14.17
C ASP A 139 10.44 30.86 14.97
N ARG A 140 10.08 31.74 15.92
CA ARG A 140 8.79 31.72 16.63
C ARG A 140 7.62 32.01 15.69
N GLU A 141 7.76 33.00 14.80
CA GLU A 141 6.75 33.29 13.77
C GLU A 141 6.55 32.09 12.84
N LYS A 142 7.65 31.44 12.40
CA LYS A 142 7.58 30.21 11.58
C LYS A 142 6.96 29.06 12.36
N LEU A 143 7.30 28.91 13.63
CA LEU A 143 6.75 27.87 14.50
C LEU A 143 5.23 28.03 14.64
N MET A 144 4.75 29.25 14.91
CA MET A 144 3.32 29.56 14.99
C MET A 144 2.60 29.14 13.70
N ARG A 145 3.12 29.56 12.53
CA ARG A 145 2.56 29.16 11.22
C ARG A 145 2.58 27.66 10.95
N LEU A 146 3.50 26.91 11.55
CA LEU A 146 3.55 25.45 11.42
C LEU A 146 2.55 24.77 12.37
N GLN A 147 2.38 25.33 13.57
CA GLN A 147 1.39 24.85 14.54
C GLN A 147 -0.04 25.10 14.06
N ASP A 148 -0.30 26.21 13.36
CA ASP A 148 -1.60 26.50 12.74
C ASP A 148 -1.96 25.51 11.62
N LYS A 149 -0.97 24.79 11.06
CA LYS A 149 -1.16 23.79 10.00
C LYS A 149 -1.30 22.36 10.52
N GLN A 150 -1.09 22.15 11.82
CA GLN A 150 -1.17 20.85 12.47
C GLN A 150 -2.64 20.47 12.72
#